data_AF-A0A9P7JL08-F1
#
_entry.id   AF-A0A9P7JL08-F1
#
_cell.length_a   1.000
_cell.length_b   1.000
_cell.length_c   1.000
_cell.angle_alpha   90.00
_cell.angle_beta   90.00
_cell.angle_gamma   90.00
#
_symmetry.space_group_name_H-M   'P 1'
#
loop_
_entity.id
_entity.type
_entity.pdbx_description
1 polymer ?
#
loop_
_entity_poly.entity_id
_entity_poly.type
_entity_poly.pdbx_seq_one_letter_code
_entity_poly.pdbx_strand_id
1 'polypeptide(L)'
;MELCDTDQQLLEWSMREVFGQSQQYEERARNAIAKAEEQPASGLTPTSNTSDANPPPQPASMHPELQHPTYPYLIAHLMRSFRDKYRDPHLALSIFDYARHLSIPSYVFGCTTPAYNELIETRWSCFRDLRGVHDALEEMRVNGVEPDGRTKKLVEKLRREVGARTIWEEESVFGSGEVVGMLTKIEQLTIKEPRRKQGKRPGKKLPALDAWKGDALKEDVEDGYEFGQWSSAKSQPKRWKQDSSRTAVTGLDDLLDAKMLGEDQLEFK
;
A
#
# COMPACT_ATOMS: atom_id res chain seq x y z
N MET A 1 1.40 -14.56 25.47
CA MET A 1 2.51 -15.51 25.25
C MET A 1 3.25 -15.86 26.54
N GLU A 2 2.75 -15.49 27.73
CA GLU A 2 3.41 -15.83 28.99
C GLU A 2 3.29 -17.31 29.39
N LEU A 3 2.47 -18.08 28.68
CA LEU A 3 2.28 -19.52 28.91
C LEU A 3 3.37 -20.40 28.27
N CYS A 4 4.23 -19.86 27.40
CA CYS A 4 5.32 -20.64 26.81
C CYS A 4 6.57 -20.48 27.68
N ASP A 5 7.10 -21.60 28.17
CA ASP A 5 8.30 -21.61 29.03
C ASP A 5 9.57 -21.58 28.18
N THR A 6 9.55 -22.20 27.00
CA THR A 6 10.67 -22.24 26.06
C THR A 6 10.36 -21.49 24.77
N ASP A 7 11.43 -21.07 24.09
CA ASP A 7 11.42 -20.50 22.75
C ASP A 7 10.83 -21.48 21.73
N GLN A 8 11.19 -22.75 21.81
CA GLN A 8 10.66 -23.80 20.93
C GLN A 8 9.13 -23.92 21.05
N GLN A 9 8.59 -23.91 22.27
CA GLN A 9 7.13 -23.96 22.48
C GLN A 9 6.43 -22.74 21.86
N LEU A 10 7.03 -21.56 22.00
CA LEU A 10 6.49 -20.36 21.38
C LEU A 10 6.56 -20.43 19.86
N LEU A 11 7.65 -20.97 19.31
CA LEU A 11 7.83 -21.16 17.89
C LEU A 11 6.78 -22.12 17.34
N GLU A 12 6.63 -23.30 17.93
CA GLU A 12 5.61 -24.30 17.54
C GLU A 12 4.20 -23.70 17.61
N TRP A 13 3.89 -22.97 18.68
CA TRP A 13 2.61 -22.27 18.80
C TRP A 13 2.42 -21.23 17.69
N SER A 14 3.46 -20.43 17.38
CA SER A 14 3.37 -19.40 16.34
C SER A 14 3.19 -20.01 14.94
N MET A 15 3.88 -21.11 14.64
CA MET A 15 3.70 -21.87 13.40
C MET A 15 2.26 -22.38 13.27
N ARG A 16 1.69 -22.93 14.33
CA ARG A 16 0.33 -23.48 14.28
C ARG A 16 -0.75 -22.40 14.26
N GLU A 17 -0.70 -21.45 15.18
CA GLU A 17 -1.79 -20.49 15.41
C GLU A 17 -1.63 -19.23 14.58
N VAL A 18 -0.44 -18.64 14.51
CA VAL A 18 -0.27 -17.35 13.81
C VAL A 18 -0.15 -17.58 12.31
N PHE A 19 0.79 -18.43 11.90
CA PHE A 19 1.05 -18.69 10.50
C PHE A 19 0.06 -19.69 9.87
N GLY A 20 -0.36 -20.72 10.62
CA GLY A 20 -1.40 -21.64 10.18
C GLY A 20 -2.75 -20.94 9.94
N GLN A 21 -3.15 -19.99 10.80
CA GLN A 21 -4.35 -19.19 10.53
C GLN A 21 -4.19 -18.31 9.29
N SER A 22 -3.03 -17.69 9.09
CA SER A 22 -2.75 -16.90 7.89
C SER A 22 -2.92 -17.72 6.61
N GLN A 23 -2.42 -18.95 6.57
CA GLN A 23 -2.61 -19.85 5.43
C GLN A 23 -4.09 -20.19 5.20
N GLN A 24 -4.85 -20.47 6.27
CA GLN A 24 -6.28 -20.76 6.16
C GLN A 24 -7.06 -19.58 5.58
N TYR A 25 -6.75 -18.34 5.98
CA TYR A 25 -7.38 -17.15 5.39
C TYR A 25 -7.08 -17.04 3.90
N GLU A 26 -5.84 -17.31 3.48
CA GLU A 26 -5.48 -17.30 2.07
C GLU A 26 -6.20 -18.39 1.26
N GLU A 27 -6.28 -19.62 1.79
CA GLU A 27 -7.01 -20.71 1.15
C GLU A 27 -8.50 -20.38 1.01
N ARG A 28 -9.13 -19.84 2.05
CA ARG A 28 -10.53 -19.39 2.01
C ARG A 28 -10.73 -18.27 1.00
N ALA A 29 -9.82 -17.29 0.95
CA ALA A 29 -9.87 -16.21 -0.03
C ALA A 29 -9.75 -16.74 -1.46
N ARG A 30 -8.81 -17.66 -1.73
CA ARG A 30 -8.67 -18.30 -3.05
C ARG A 30 -9.90 -19.11 -3.43
N ASN A 31 -10.45 -19.89 -2.50
CA ASN A 31 -11.66 -20.68 -2.73
C ASN A 31 -12.89 -19.79 -2.99
N ALA A 32 -12.99 -18.64 -2.31
CA ALA A 32 -14.07 -17.68 -2.55
C ALA A 32 -13.96 -17.03 -3.94
N ILE A 33 -12.74 -16.69 -4.39
CA ILE A 33 -12.50 -16.15 -5.73
C ILE A 33 -12.84 -17.19 -6.80
N ALA A 34 -12.37 -18.43 -6.67
CA ALA A 34 -12.67 -19.51 -7.62
C ALA A 34 -14.19 -19.77 -7.73
N LYS A 35 -14.90 -19.80 -6.60
CA LYS A 35 -16.38 -19.94 -6.58
C LYS A 35 -17.10 -18.76 -7.23
N ALA A 36 -16.56 -17.54 -7.10
CA ALA A 36 -17.12 -16.36 -7.74
C ALA A 36 -16.87 -16.35 -9.26
N GLU A 37 -15.76 -16.91 -9.73
CA GLU A 37 -15.45 -17.07 -11.16
C GLU A 37 -16.33 -18.15 -11.83
N GLU A 38 -16.69 -19.21 -11.12
CA GLU A 38 -17.56 -20.28 -11.62
C GLU A 38 -19.05 -19.89 -11.70
N GLN A 39 -19.48 -18.79 -11.07
CA GLN A 39 -20.84 -18.26 -11.16
C GLN A 39 -20.87 -17.02 -12.07
N PRO A 40 -21.03 -17.16 -13.40
CA PRO A 40 -21.24 -16.01 -14.27
C PRO A 40 -22.55 -15.30 -13.88
N ALA A 41 -22.47 -13.98 -13.76
CA ALA A 41 -23.57 -13.08 -13.42
C ALA A 41 -24.84 -13.37 -14.25
N SER A 42 -25.79 -14.09 -13.67
CA SER A 42 -27.17 -14.12 -14.17
C SER A 42 -27.88 -12.88 -13.62
N GLY A 43 -28.13 -11.93 -14.52
CA GLY A 43 -28.82 -10.69 -14.24
C GLY A 43 -30.26 -10.90 -13.75
N LEU A 44 -30.63 -10.07 -12.75
CA LEU A 44 -31.94 -9.42 -12.53
C LEU A 44 -33.22 -10.16 -12.97
N THR A 45 -34.02 -10.60 -12.00
CA THR A 45 -35.39 -10.08 -11.76
C THR A 45 -35.85 -10.40 -10.33
N PRO A 46 -36.64 -9.51 -9.67
CA PRO A 46 -37.35 -9.83 -8.43
C PRO A 46 -38.81 -10.17 -8.74
N THR A 47 -39.27 -11.41 -8.49
CA THR A 47 -40.72 -11.70 -8.43
C THR A 47 -41.02 -12.88 -7.49
N SER A 48 -41.61 -12.50 -6.35
CA SER A 48 -42.58 -13.18 -5.47
C SER A 48 -42.53 -14.69 -5.17
N ASN A 49 -42.42 -14.95 -3.86
CA ASN A 49 -43.22 -15.83 -3.01
C ASN A 49 -43.39 -17.33 -3.38
N THR A 50 -42.81 -18.23 -2.58
CA THR A 50 -43.54 -19.36 -1.97
C THR A 50 -42.81 -19.82 -0.69
N SER A 51 -43.60 -20.08 0.35
CA SER A 51 -43.26 -20.54 1.70
C SER A 51 -42.62 -21.93 1.73
N ASP A 52 -41.48 -22.09 2.40
CA ASP A 52 -41.24 -23.25 3.28
C ASP A 52 -40.03 -23.05 4.21
N ALA A 53 -40.11 -23.68 5.38
CA ALA A 53 -39.27 -23.45 6.55
C ALA A 53 -37.79 -23.81 6.36
N ASN A 54 -36.93 -22.79 6.41
CA ASN A 54 -35.56 -22.86 6.94
C ASN A 54 -35.05 -21.42 7.15
N PRO A 55 -34.40 -21.08 8.28
CA PRO A 55 -33.76 -19.78 8.40
C PRO A 55 -32.67 -19.67 7.32
N PRO A 56 -32.63 -18.58 6.53
CA PRO A 56 -31.68 -18.46 5.44
C PRO A 56 -30.25 -18.47 5.98
N PRO A 57 -29.30 -19.21 5.38
CA PRO A 57 -27.89 -18.95 5.61
C PRO A 57 -27.65 -17.50 5.19
N GLN A 58 -27.17 -16.71 6.15
CA GLN A 58 -26.84 -15.30 5.97
C GLN A 58 -26.04 -15.14 4.67
N PRO A 59 -26.28 -14.08 3.87
CA PRO A 59 -25.53 -13.88 2.64
C PRO A 59 -24.06 -13.83 3.03
N ALA A 60 -23.32 -14.88 2.66
CA ALA A 60 -21.88 -14.90 2.79
C ALA A 60 -21.40 -13.62 2.13
N SER A 61 -20.93 -12.67 2.93
CA SER A 61 -20.41 -11.41 2.46
C SER A 61 -19.43 -11.75 1.34
N MET A 62 -19.76 -11.30 0.13
CA MET A 62 -19.08 -11.64 -1.13
C MET A 62 -17.66 -11.03 -1.23
N HIS A 63 -17.05 -10.80 -0.07
CA HIS A 63 -15.74 -10.23 0.10
C HIS A 63 -14.83 -11.34 0.61
N PRO A 64 -13.67 -11.57 -0.03
CA PRO A 64 -12.66 -12.50 0.48
C PRO A 64 -12.35 -12.14 1.95
N GLU A 65 -12.40 -13.13 2.84
CA GLU A 65 -11.97 -12.94 4.24
C GLU A 65 -10.46 -12.61 4.22
N LEU A 66 -10.14 -11.33 4.44
CA LEU A 66 -8.75 -10.86 4.49
C LEU A 66 -8.10 -11.23 5.83
N GLN A 67 -6.77 -11.16 5.87
CA GLN A 67 -5.99 -11.35 7.10
C GLN A 67 -6.50 -10.44 8.23
N HIS A 68 -6.50 -10.97 9.45
CA HIS A 68 -6.94 -10.23 10.62
C HIS A 68 -6.00 -9.02 10.89
N PRO A 69 -6.52 -7.82 11.21
CA PRO A 69 -5.70 -6.62 11.42
C PRO A 69 -4.73 -6.71 12.61
N THR A 70 -4.89 -7.71 13.47
CA THR A 70 -3.97 -7.98 14.60
C THR A 70 -2.71 -8.74 14.17
N TYR A 71 -2.70 -9.38 12.99
CA TYR A 71 -1.57 -10.14 12.47
C TYR A 71 -0.20 -9.41 12.53
N PRO A 72 -0.07 -8.16 12.05
CA PRO A 72 1.22 -7.45 12.13
C PRO A 72 1.68 -7.18 13.57
N TYR A 73 0.74 -6.95 14.49
CA TYR A 73 1.06 -6.79 15.90
C TYR A 73 1.49 -8.11 16.55
N LEU A 74 0.93 -9.24 16.11
CA LEU A 74 1.37 -10.56 16.55
C LEU A 74 2.79 -10.85 16.09
N ILE A 75 3.12 -10.59 14.83
CA ILE A 75 4.49 -10.74 14.31
C ILE A 75 5.46 -9.87 15.11
N ALA A 76 5.14 -8.59 15.29
CA ALA A 76 5.98 -7.69 16.08
C ALA A 76 6.16 -8.20 17.51
N HIS A 77 5.10 -8.68 18.15
CA HIS A 77 5.16 -9.21 19.51
C HIS A 77 5.96 -10.51 19.60
N LEU A 78 5.89 -11.39 18.59
CA LEU A 78 6.72 -12.59 18.48
C LEU A 78 8.20 -12.22 18.38
N MET A 79 8.56 -11.34 17.43
CA MET A 79 9.95 -10.87 17.26
C MET A 79 10.50 -10.28 18.56
N ARG A 80 9.72 -9.42 19.21
CA ARG A 80 10.08 -8.83 20.51
C ARG A 80 10.28 -9.90 21.58
N SER A 81 9.41 -10.91 21.63
CA SER A 81 9.50 -11.99 22.63
C SER A 81 10.76 -12.84 22.42
N PHE A 82 11.06 -13.22 21.18
CA PHE A 82 12.30 -13.96 20.88
C PHE A 82 13.55 -13.15 21.24
N ARG A 83 13.57 -11.86 20.88
CA ARG A 83 14.70 -10.97 21.22
C ARG A 83 14.84 -10.74 22.73
N ASP A 84 13.78 -10.33 23.41
CA ASP A 84 13.87 -9.80 24.78
C ASP A 84 13.70 -10.89 25.85
N LYS A 85 12.72 -11.81 25.67
CA LYS A 85 12.42 -12.87 26.66
C LYS A 85 13.37 -14.05 26.52
N TYR A 86 13.57 -14.53 25.29
CA TYR A 86 14.38 -15.74 25.03
C TYR A 86 15.83 -15.44 24.63
N ARG A 87 16.16 -14.16 24.40
CA ARG A 87 17.51 -13.71 24.01
C ARG A 87 18.04 -14.37 22.73
N ASP A 88 17.14 -14.73 21.83
CA ASP A 88 17.48 -15.24 20.50
C ASP A 88 17.06 -14.22 19.42
N PRO A 89 17.98 -13.31 19.04
CA PRO A 89 17.73 -12.34 17.99
C PRO A 89 17.75 -12.96 16.59
N HIS A 90 18.39 -14.12 16.39
CA HIS A 90 18.39 -14.79 15.09
C HIS A 90 17.00 -15.35 14.80
N LEU A 91 16.39 -16.01 15.79
CA LEU A 91 15.02 -16.51 15.65
C LEU A 91 14.02 -15.37 15.43
N ALA A 92 14.21 -14.21 16.09
CA ALA A 92 13.40 -13.03 15.82
C ALA A 92 13.49 -12.57 14.34
N LEU A 93 14.68 -12.61 13.73
CA LEU A 93 14.83 -12.29 12.30
C LEU A 93 14.19 -13.37 11.41
N SER A 94 14.36 -14.64 11.73
CA SER A 94 13.77 -15.76 10.99
C SER A 94 12.25 -15.72 11.00
N ILE A 95 11.62 -15.26 12.08
CA ILE A 95 10.15 -15.08 12.16
C ILE A 95 9.66 -14.03 11.15
N PHE A 96 10.37 -12.91 11.02
CA PHE A 96 10.04 -11.89 10.02
C PHE A 96 10.24 -12.43 8.60
N ASP A 97 11.35 -13.11 8.36
CA ASP A 97 11.67 -13.69 7.06
C ASP A 97 10.65 -14.77 6.65
N TYR A 98 10.22 -15.60 7.60
CA TYR A 98 9.16 -16.57 7.39
C TYR A 98 7.83 -15.89 7.05
N ALA A 99 7.42 -14.87 7.80
CA ALA A 99 6.19 -14.12 7.53
C ALA A 99 6.15 -13.51 6.12
N ARG A 100 7.31 -13.03 5.64
CA ARG A 100 7.50 -12.47 4.30
C ARG A 100 7.37 -13.52 3.20
N HIS A 101 7.96 -14.70 3.39
CA HIS A 101 7.97 -15.75 2.36
C HIS A 101 6.78 -16.71 2.44
N LEU A 102 5.95 -16.60 3.48
CA LEU A 102 4.77 -17.45 3.67
C LEU A 102 3.77 -17.29 2.51
N SER A 103 3.38 -16.06 2.21
CA SER A 103 2.51 -15.72 1.10
C SER A 103 2.40 -14.22 0.86
N ILE A 104 1.88 -13.83 -0.31
CA ILE A 104 1.69 -12.41 -0.65
C ILE A 104 0.79 -11.69 0.37
N PRO A 105 -0.38 -12.23 0.78
CA PRO A 105 -1.19 -11.59 1.82
C PRO A 105 -0.46 -11.51 3.16
N SER A 106 0.26 -12.56 3.55
CA SER A 106 1.05 -12.55 4.79
C SER A 106 2.10 -11.44 4.77
N TYR A 107 2.79 -11.24 3.65
CA TYR A 107 3.75 -10.15 3.51
C TYR A 107 3.07 -8.78 3.58
N VAL A 108 1.99 -8.56 2.83
CA VAL A 108 1.31 -7.24 2.76
C VAL A 108 0.67 -6.86 4.10
N PHE A 109 -0.01 -7.79 4.76
CA PHE A 109 -0.71 -7.50 6.01
C PHE A 109 0.18 -7.68 7.25
N GLY A 110 1.18 -8.55 7.19
CA GLY A 110 2.06 -8.87 8.32
C GLY A 110 3.30 -7.99 8.40
N CYS A 111 3.98 -7.74 7.28
CA CYS A 111 5.17 -6.91 7.23
C CYS A 111 4.79 -5.43 7.08
N THR A 112 4.22 -4.87 8.16
CA THR A 112 3.87 -3.44 8.25
C THR A 112 4.71 -2.73 9.32
N THR A 113 4.46 -1.45 9.55
CA THR A 113 5.25 -0.58 10.45
C THR A 113 5.63 -1.21 11.81
N PRO A 114 4.73 -1.86 12.58
CA PRO A 114 5.11 -2.49 13.85
C PRO A 114 6.14 -3.62 13.68
N ALA A 115 6.02 -4.45 12.64
CA ALA A 115 6.97 -5.54 12.39
C ALA A 115 8.34 -5.00 11.93
N TYR A 116 8.36 -3.99 11.06
CA TYR A 116 9.61 -3.34 10.66
C TYR A 116 10.32 -2.62 11.81
N ASN A 117 9.57 -2.01 12.72
CA ASN A 117 10.15 -1.38 13.91
C ASN A 117 10.92 -2.41 14.76
N GLU A 118 10.36 -3.62 14.95
CA GLU A 118 11.06 -4.69 15.65
C GLU A 118 12.23 -5.25 14.84
N LEU A 119 12.13 -5.32 13.51
CA LEU A 119 13.23 -5.72 12.62
C LEU A 119 14.43 -4.77 12.76
N ILE A 120 14.18 -3.46 12.64
CA ILE A 120 15.20 -2.41 12.76
C ILE A 120 15.81 -2.43 14.17
N GLU A 121 14.99 -2.53 15.20
CA GLU A 121 15.44 -2.57 16.58
C GLU A 121 16.31 -3.80 16.86
N THR A 122 15.96 -4.97 16.30
CA THR A 122 16.74 -6.21 16.44
C THR A 122 18.07 -6.13 15.69
N ARG A 123 18.06 -5.66 14.44
CA ARG A 123 19.28 -5.47 13.63
C ARG A 123 20.25 -4.50 14.29
N TRP A 124 19.75 -3.40 14.85
CA TRP A 124 20.62 -2.42 15.50
C TRP A 124 21.08 -2.85 16.90
N SER A 125 20.17 -3.28 17.76
CA SER A 125 20.49 -3.53 19.17
C SER A 125 21.36 -4.77 19.36
N CYS A 126 21.14 -5.82 18.56
CA CYS A 126 21.83 -7.10 18.70
C CYS A 126 23.03 -7.23 17.76
N PHE A 127 22.89 -6.83 16.49
CA PHE A 127 23.92 -7.05 15.47
C PHE A 127 24.74 -5.80 15.14
N ARG A 128 24.29 -4.61 15.54
CA ARG A 128 24.92 -3.31 15.19
C ARG A 128 25.06 -3.12 13.67
N ASP A 129 24.15 -3.72 12.92
CA ASP A 129 24.20 -3.72 11.46
C ASP A 129 23.52 -2.46 10.89
N LEU A 130 24.33 -1.46 10.55
CA LEU A 130 23.85 -0.22 9.96
C LEU A 130 23.30 -0.45 8.54
N ARG A 131 23.90 -1.37 7.78
CA ARG A 131 23.46 -1.66 6.41
C ARG A 131 22.12 -2.37 6.42
N GLY A 132 21.96 -3.36 7.30
CA GLY A 132 20.70 -4.03 7.50
C GLY A 132 19.57 -3.09 7.95
N VAL A 133 19.86 -2.05 8.73
CA VAL A 133 18.86 -1.03 9.08
C VAL A 133 18.49 -0.16 7.88
N HIS A 134 19.47 0.27 7.09
CA HIS A 134 19.23 1.00 5.84
C HIS A 134 18.32 0.20 4.89
N ASP A 135 18.65 -1.07 4.65
CA ASP A 135 17.94 -1.92 3.71
C ASP A 135 16.49 -2.18 4.18
N ALA A 136 16.27 -2.32 5.49
CA ALA A 136 14.93 -2.44 6.06
C ALA A 136 14.08 -1.16 5.89
N LEU A 137 14.68 0.02 6.06
CA LEU A 137 13.99 1.30 5.84
C LEU A 137 13.71 1.56 4.36
N GLU A 138 14.60 1.14 3.48
CA GLU A 138 14.37 1.20 2.04
C GLU A 138 13.24 0.26 1.62
N GLU A 139 13.21 -0.95 2.17
CA GLU A 139 12.12 -1.91 1.98
C GLU A 139 10.78 -1.33 2.45
N MET A 140 10.72 -0.72 3.64
CA MET A 140 9.52 -0.01 4.10
C MET A 140 9.03 1.01 3.08
N ARG A 141 9.94 1.82 2.53
CA ARG A 141 9.60 2.85 1.54
C ARG A 141 9.09 2.23 0.23
N VAL A 142 9.77 1.20 -0.29
CA VAL A 142 9.37 0.51 -1.53
C VAL A 142 8.00 -0.14 -1.39
N ASN A 143 7.68 -0.69 -0.22
CA ASN A 143 6.38 -1.28 0.08
C ASN A 143 5.29 -0.24 0.43
N GLY A 144 5.62 1.06 0.44
CA GLY A 144 4.68 2.12 0.80
C GLY A 144 4.27 2.14 2.28
N VAL A 145 5.05 1.52 3.15
CA VAL A 145 4.82 1.49 4.60
C VAL A 145 5.36 2.78 5.21
N GLU A 146 4.46 3.63 5.72
CA GLU A 146 4.88 4.89 6.32
C GLU A 146 5.64 4.66 7.65
N PRO A 147 6.79 5.34 7.86
CA PRO A 147 7.50 5.30 9.13
C PRO A 147 6.71 6.03 10.22
N ASP A 148 6.59 5.42 11.40
CA ASP A 148 5.87 6.00 12.52
C ASP A 148 6.81 6.81 13.46
N GLY A 149 6.24 7.34 14.54
CA GLY A 149 7.03 8.03 15.57
C GLY A 149 8.05 7.12 16.25
N ARG A 150 7.83 5.81 16.28
CA ARG A 150 8.78 4.84 16.85
C ARG A 150 9.95 4.60 15.89
N THR A 151 9.71 4.46 14.59
CA THR A 151 10.74 4.37 13.55
C THR A 151 11.69 5.56 13.65
N LYS A 152 11.14 6.78 13.78
CA LYS A 152 11.94 8.01 13.96
C LYS A 152 12.78 7.98 15.23
N LYS A 153 12.21 7.55 16.36
CA LYS A 153 12.97 7.40 17.62
C LYS A 153 14.10 6.38 17.50
N LEU A 154 13.89 5.28 16.78
CA LEU A 154 14.93 4.28 16.51
C LEU A 154 16.06 4.86 15.66
N VAL A 155 15.74 5.62 14.61
CA VAL A 155 16.74 6.29 13.77
C VAL A 155 17.50 7.39 14.52
N GLU A 156 16.82 8.17 15.38
CA GLU A 156 17.47 9.15 16.24
C GLU A 156 18.43 8.49 17.25
N LYS A 157 18.01 7.38 17.86
CA LYS A 157 18.85 6.58 18.75
C LYS A 157 20.08 6.05 18.00
N LEU A 158 19.87 5.48 16.82
CA LEU A 158 20.93 5.01 15.92
C LEU A 158 21.94 6.12 15.62
N ARG A 159 21.47 7.29 15.17
CA ARG A 159 22.32 8.45 14.86
C ARG A 159 23.18 8.86 16.05
N ARG A 160 22.60 8.91 17.26
CA ARG A 160 23.32 9.26 18.49
C ARG A 160 24.40 8.23 18.84
N GLU A 161 24.09 6.95 18.71
CA GLU A 161 25.01 5.87 19.06
C GLU A 161 26.15 5.72 18.05
N VAL A 162 25.85 5.82 16.74
CA VAL A 162 26.88 5.80 15.68
C VAL A 162 27.70 7.08 15.73
N GLY A 163 27.05 8.25 15.83
CA GLY A 163 27.73 9.54 15.90
C GLY A 163 28.65 9.65 17.10
N ALA A 164 28.23 9.16 18.28
CA ALA A 164 29.13 9.08 19.42
C ALA A 164 30.37 8.24 19.08
N ARG A 165 30.21 7.02 18.55
CA ARG A 165 31.33 6.12 18.23
C ARG A 165 32.27 6.67 17.16
N THR A 166 31.72 7.18 16.05
CA THR A 166 32.51 7.74 14.95
C THR A 166 33.34 8.94 15.40
N ILE A 167 32.81 9.80 16.28
CA ILE A 167 33.58 10.93 16.84
C ILE A 167 34.77 10.45 17.68
N TRP A 168 34.67 9.31 18.36
CA TRP A 168 35.81 8.73 19.11
C TRP A 168 36.77 7.92 18.21
N GLU A 169 36.29 7.43 17.06
CA GLU A 169 37.05 6.58 16.13
C GLU A 169 37.67 7.37 14.96
N GLU A 170 37.41 8.68 14.87
CA GLU A 170 37.98 9.63 13.89
C GLU A 170 39.50 9.82 13.99
N GLU A 171 40.17 9.15 14.94
CA GLU A 171 41.64 8.95 14.92
C GLU A 171 42.08 7.87 13.89
N SER A 172 41.18 7.05 13.34
CA SER A 172 41.47 6.01 12.35
C SER A 172 41.09 6.43 10.92
N VAL A 173 42.13 6.73 10.15
CA VAL A 173 42.18 7.54 8.91
C VAL A 173 41.44 7.01 7.67
N PHE A 174 40.66 5.91 7.70
CA PHE A 174 40.20 5.29 6.43
C PHE A 174 38.78 4.70 6.33
N GLY A 175 37.86 4.96 7.27
CA GLY A 175 36.50 4.37 7.22
C GLY A 175 35.31 5.28 7.56
N SER A 176 35.55 6.49 8.06
CA SER A 176 34.49 7.35 8.65
C SER A 176 33.45 7.86 7.63
N GLY A 177 33.87 8.16 6.40
CA GLY A 177 33.01 8.81 5.40
C GLY A 177 31.81 7.97 4.92
N GLU A 178 31.97 6.65 4.80
CA GLU A 178 30.90 5.76 4.32
C GLU A 178 29.77 5.63 5.35
N VAL A 179 30.13 5.58 6.64
CA VAL A 179 29.18 5.49 7.76
C VAL A 179 28.34 6.76 7.86
N VAL A 180 28.96 7.93 7.77
CA VAL A 180 28.26 9.23 7.76
C VAL A 180 27.35 9.36 6.53
N GLY A 181 27.81 8.92 5.36
CA GLY A 181 27.00 8.87 4.14
C GLY A 181 25.77 7.97 4.30
N MET A 182 25.91 6.83 4.96
CA MET A 182 24.81 5.89 5.21
C MET A 182 23.80 6.41 6.24
N LEU A 183 24.26 7.08 7.30
CA LEU A 183 23.38 7.79 8.24
C LEU A 183 22.53 8.86 7.54
N THR A 184 23.14 9.63 6.65
CA THR A 184 22.43 10.66 5.87
C THR A 184 21.32 10.04 5.00
N LYS A 185 21.59 8.88 4.38
CA LYS A 185 20.56 8.15 3.61
C LYS A 185 19.43 7.64 4.51
N ILE A 186 19.75 7.08 5.68
CA ILE A 186 18.77 6.60 6.65
C ILE A 186 17.86 7.74 7.14
N GLU A 187 18.40 8.94 7.35
CA GLU A 187 17.61 10.11 7.70
C GLU A 187 16.67 10.53 6.57
N GLN A 188 17.14 10.53 5.32
CA GLN A 188 16.29 10.83 4.17
C GLN A 188 15.12 9.84 4.04
N LEU A 189 15.32 8.56 4.41
CA LEU A 189 14.27 7.54 4.38
C LEU A 189 13.19 7.75 5.46
N THR A 190 13.50 8.46 6.55
CA THR A 190 12.56 8.68 7.66
C THR A 190 11.93 10.07 7.67
N ILE A 191 12.52 11.03 6.96
CA ILE A 191 11.90 12.33 6.68
C ILE A 191 10.78 12.09 5.68
N LYS A 192 9.53 12.29 6.14
CA LYS A 192 8.38 12.35 5.25
C LYS A 192 8.66 13.46 4.25
N GLU A 193 8.94 13.12 2.99
CA GLU A 193 9.12 14.14 1.96
C GLU A 193 7.92 15.07 2.04
N PRO A 194 8.12 16.38 2.25
CA PRO A 194 7.00 17.30 2.19
C PRO A 194 6.43 17.12 0.80
N ARG A 195 5.19 16.60 0.71
CA ARG A 195 4.43 16.47 -0.54
C ARG A 195 4.73 17.73 -1.33
N ARG A 196 5.55 17.61 -2.39
CA ARG A 196 5.90 18.74 -3.24
C ARG A 196 4.57 19.28 -3.72
N LYS A 197 4.10 20.38 -3.11
CA LYS A 197 3.01 21.16 -3.67
C LYS A 197 3.56 21.59 -5.02
N GLN A 198 3.18 20.88 -6.07
CA GLN A 198 3.46 21.25 -7.44
C GLN A 198 3.19 22.75 -7.56
N GLY A 199 4.19 23.45 -8.09
CA GLY A 199 4.41 24.87 -7.84
C GLY A 199 3.15 25.72 -7.91
N LYS A 200 2.96 26.56 -6.88
CA LYS A 200 2.25 27.81 -7.06
C LYS A 200 3.04 28.61 -8.10
N ARG A 201 2.60 28.55 -9.37
CA ARG A 201 2.88 29.59 -10.36
C ARG A 201 2.47 30.94 -9.75
N PRO A 202 3.26 32.01 -9.88
CA PRO A 202 2.80 33.33 -9.52
C PRO A 202 1.74 33.75 -10.56
N GLY A 203 0.55 34.12 -10.09
CA GLY A 203 -0.48 34.74 -10.91
C GLY A 203 -1.48 33.79 -11.58
N LYS A 204 -2.51 33.39 -10.83
CA LYS A 204 -3.93 33.48 -11.24
C LYS A 204 -4.76 33.24 -9.98
N LYS A 205 -5.55 34.25 -9.59
CA LYS A 205 -6.51 34.16 -8.48
C LYS A 205 -7.48 33.02 -8.83
N LEU A 206 -7.42 31.92 -8.09
CA LEU A 206 -8.49 30.94 -8.08
C LEU A 206 -9.74 31.64 -7.53
N PRO A 207 -10.91 31.51 -8.17
CA PRO A 207 -12.15 32.00 -7.58
C PRO A 207 -12.33 31.30 -6.23
N ALA A 208 -12.66 32.09 -5.21
CA ALA A 208 -12.81 31.60 -3.84
C ALA A 208 -13.71 30.36 -3.82
N LEU A 209 -13.40 29.41 -2.93
CA LEU A 209 -14.18 28.19 -2.71
C LEU A 209 -15.60 28.47 -2.18
N ASP A 210 -15.95 29.75 -2.02
CA ASP A 210 -17.28 30.30 -1.71
C ASP A 210 -17.96 31.00 -2.91
N ALA A 211 -17.36 30.99 -4.11
CA ALA A 211 -17.96 31.62 -5.30
C ALA A 211 -19.30 31.00 -5.68
N TRP A 212 -19.48 29.70 -5.43
CA TRP A 212 -20.76 29.00 -5.61
C TRP A 212 -21.83 29.45 -4.61
N LYS A 213 -21.46 29.96 -3.42
CA LYS A 213 -22.45 30.49 -2.45
C LYS A 213 -23.05 31.81 -2.90
N GLY A 214 -22.29 32.64 -3.64
CA GLY A 214 -22.80 33.90 -4.18
C GLY A 214 -23.79 33.69 -5.32
N ASP A 215 -23.60 32.63 -6.11
CA ASP A 215 -24.50 32.30 -7.22
C ASP A 215 -25.80 31.63 -6.73
N ALA A 216 -25.75 30.89 -5.62
CA ALA A 216 -26.94 30.31 -4.99
C ALA A 216 -27.83 31.35 -4.24
N LEU A 217 -27.34 32.58 -4.05
CA LEU A 217 -28.05 33.67 -3.36
C LEU A 217 -28.53 34.77 -4.32
N LYS A 218 -28.32 34.62 -5.63
CA LYS A 218 -29.04 35.43 -6.59
C LYS A 218 -30.45 34.86 -6.67
N GLU A 219 -31.40 35.59 -6.10
CA GLU A 219 -32.82 35.38 -6.33
C GLU A 219 -33.11 35.56 -7.83
N ASP A 220 -32.90 34.51 -8.61
CA ASP A 220 -33.62 34.32 -9.86
C ASP A 220 -35.05 33.94 -9.48
N VAL A 221 -35.84 34.99 -9.30
CA VAL A 221 -37.30 34.96 -9.24
C VAL A 221 -37.79 34.34 -10.55
N GLU A 222 -38.04 33.02 -10.58
CA GLU A 222 -39.03 32.31 -11.42
C GLU A 222 -38.76 30.80 -11.64
N ASP A 223 -37.87 30.14 -10.90
CA ASP A 223 -37.85 28.68 -10.92
C ASP A 223 -39.00 28.17 -10.05
N GLY A 224 -40.18 27.97 -10.66
CA GLY A 224 -41.48 27.60 -10.06
C GLY A 224 -41.53 26.27 -9.28
N TYR A 225 -40.54 26.03 -8.44
CA TYR A 225 -40.43 24.95 -7.48
C TYR A 225 -40.94 25.44 -6.12
N GLU A 226 -42.21 25.19 -5.84
CA GLU A 226 -42.76 25.31 -4.49
C GLU A 226 -42.62 23.98 -3.74
N PHE A 227 -42.19 24.08 -2.48
CA PHE A 227 -42.06 22.93 -1.59
C PHE A 227 -43.44 22.32 -1.29
N GLY A 228 -43.74 21.19 -1.93
CA GLY A 228 -45.00 20.46 -1.77
C GLY A 228 -45.66 19.99 -3.07
N GLN A 229 -45.19 20.45 -4.24
CA GLN A 229 -45.74 20.07 -5.54
C GLN A 229 -44.75 19.21 -6.35
N TRP A 230 -44.59 17.94 -5.96
CA TRP A 230 -43.66 17.02 -6.63
C TRP A 230 -44.26 16.28 -7.84
N SER A 231 -45.55 16.43 -8.12
CA SER A 231 -46.27 15.58 -9.07
C SER A 231 -46.70 16.27 -10.37
N SER A 232 -46.32 17.53 -10.61
CA SER A 232 -46.68 18.18 -11.89
C SER A 232 -45.64 19.21 -12.35
N ALA A 233 -44.50 18.73 -12.83
CA ALA A 233 -43.67 19.51 -13.74
C ALA A 233 -43.19 18.62 -14.89
N LYS A 234 -43.88 18.69 -16.03
CA LYS A 234 -43.43 18.06 -17.28
C LYS A 234 -42.24 18.85 -17.83
N SER A 235 -41.04 18.56 -17.37
CA SER A 235 -39.82 19.12 -17.98
C SER A 235 -39.49 18.34 -19.26
N GLN A 236 -39.68 18.99 -20.41
CA GLN A 236 -39.24 18.49 -21.72
C GLN A 236 -37.71 18.33 -21.73
N PRO A 237 -37.15 17.23 -22.27
CA PRO A 237 -35.70 17.03 -22.29
C PRO A 237 -35.02 17.95 -23.32
N LYS A 238 -34.02 18.73 -22.85
CA LYS A 238 -33.14 19.53 -23.70
C LYS A 238 -32.26 18.62 -24.56
N ARG A 239 -32.49 18.70 -25.87
CA ARG A 239 -31.76 18.00 -26.95
C ARG A 239 -30.33 18.55 -27.07
N TRP A 240 -29.32 17.77 -26.66
CA TRP A 240 -27.91 18.05 -26.98
C TRP A 240 -27.70 17.94 -28.50
N LYS A 241 -27.36 19.06 -29.15
CA LYS A 241 -26.93 19.09 -30.55
C LYS A 241 -25.47 18.65 -30.64
N GLN A 242 -25.24 17.60 -31.41
CA GLN A 242 -23.93 17.11 -31.82
C GLN A 242 -23.49 17.93 -33.03
N ASP A 243 -22.42 18.71 -32.90
CA ASP A 243 -21.91 19.56 -33.98
C ASP A 243 -20.88 18.77 -34.81
N SER A 244 -21.19 18.57 -36.09
CA SER A 244 -20.36 17.86 -37.06
C SER A 244 -20.31 18.64 -38.38
N SER A 245 -19.21 19.35 -38.64
CA SER A 245 -18.72 19.74 -39.96
C SER A 245 -17.30 20.33 -39.81
N ARG A 246 -16.21 19.64 -40.15
CA ARG A 246 -15.56 19.54 -41.47
C ARG A 246 -15.21 20.89 -42.13
N THR A 247 -13.92 21.16 -42.27
CA THR A 247 -13.33 21.80 -43.46
C THR A 247 -12.00 21.12 -43.80
N ALA A 248 -11.96 20.49 -44.97
CA ALA A 248 -10.77 20.03 -45.69
C ALA A 248 -10.41 21.05 -46.78
N VAL A 249 -9.35 20.74 -47.57
CA VAL A 249 -8.82 21.38 -48.81
C VAL A 249 -7.55 22.21 -48.52
N THR A 250 -6.37 22.07 -49.14
CA THR A 250 -5.69 21.31 -50.24
C THR A 250 -4.19 21.68 -50.13
N GLY A 251 -3.16 21.03 -50.70
CA GLY A 251 -2.98 19.97 -51.70
C GLY A 251 -1.50 19.91 -52.15
N LEU A 252 -1.23 19.08 -53.17
CA LEU A 252 -0.01 18.89 -53.97
C LEU A 252 1.19 18.22 -53.26
N ASP A 253 1.46 16.95 -53.53
CA ASP A 253 2.18 16.40 -54.72
C ASP A 253 3.71 16.63 -54.63
N ASP A 254 4.45 15.58 -54.98
CA ASP A 254 5.91 15.48 -55.09
C ASP A 254 6.73 15.42 -53.78
N LEU A 255 7.13 14.20 -53.36
CA LEU A 255 8.54 13.77 -53.42
C LEU A 255 8.75 12.35 -52.85
N LEU A 256 9.48 11.54 -53.63
CA LEU A 256 10.27 10.36 -53.24
C LEU A 256 9.60 8.97 -53.33
N ASP A 257 9.43 8.55 -54.59
CA ASP A 257 10.03 7.31 -55.06
C ASP A 257 11.50 7.17 -54.61
N ALA A 258 11.85 6.01 -54.03
CA ALA A 258 12.92 5.11 -54.51
C ALA A 258 13.61 4.32 -53.40
N LYS A 259 13.80 3.03 -53.73
CA LYS A 259 14.86 2.08 -53.33
C LYS A 259 14.58 1.03 -52.23
N MET A 260 14.10 -0.10 -52.75
CA MET A 260 14.41 -1.48 -52.39
C MET A 260 15.92 -1.78 -52.27
N LEU A 261 16.33 -2.65 -51.33
CA LEU A 261 17.08 -3.93 -51.53
C LEU A 261 17.90 -4.39 -50.29
N GLY A 262 17.92 -5.72 -50.07
CA GLY A 262 18.87 -6.50 -49.25
C GLY A 262 18.31 -6.94 -47.90
N GLU A 263 17.71 -8.12 -47.69
CA GLU A 263 18.27 -9.50 -47.79
C GLU A 263 19.65 -9.64 -47.15
N ASP A 264 19.71 -10.28 -45.97
CA ASP A 264 20.75 -11.26 -45.63
C ASP A 264 20.22 -12.24 -44.57
N GLN A 265 20.17 -13.51 -44.99
CA GLN A 265 19.85 -14.69 -44.19
C GLN A 265 21.03 -15.06 -43.27
N LEU A 266 20.72 -15.40 -42.02
CA LEU A 266 21.64 -16.08 -41.11
C LEU A 266 21.54 -17.60 -41.33
N GLU A 267 22.58 -18.18 -41.92
CA GLU A 267 22.78 -19.64 -41.99
C GLU A 267 23.20 -20.23 -40.63
N PHE A 268 22.60 -21.38 -40.32
CA PHE A 268 23.02 -22.30 -39.26
C PHE A 268 24.18 -23.19 -39.75
N LYS A 269 25.16 -23.41 -38.88
CA LYS A 269 26.01 -24.61 -38.89
C LYS A 269 26.35 -25.02 -37.46
#